data_AF-A0A845R8Y0-F1
#
_entry.id   AF-A0A845R8Y0-F1
#
_cell.length_a   1.000
_cell.length_b   1.000
_cell.length_c   1.000
_cell.angle_alpha   90.00
_cell.angle_beta   90.00
_cell.angle_gamma   90.00
#
_symmetry.space_group_name_H-M   'P 1'
#
loop_
_entity.id
_entity.type
_entity.pdbx_description
1 polymer ?
#
loop_
_entity_poly.entity_id
_entity_poly.type
_entity_poly.pdbx_seq_one_letter_code
_entity_poly.pdbx_strand_id
1 'polypeptide(L)'
;MNAEEKKRHFQELTLNLQHEGFVVKPETEDGLLPVGLDGQRLCLALDSGGVRYWKEDAADEHRSAALDRVISIAKTTAEYMSQMEAAPRLTVSGLTGDYRLLADFNGIVLASHPTQYGVQFITWERTQDGTGLNQGNYYGPLGGTGCYTAAKRGFATRSGLVPRSALFTLEQLTEVYRCIHETLESEYPISDERQRCLESTAEQIEQCVPELDERVTLSNQKEVKLTSMESPQEGRMQFS
;
A
#
# COMPACT_ATOMS: atom_id res chain seq x y z
N MET A 1 -4.78 -26.53 2.83
CA MET A 1 -4.69 -26.15 1.41
C MET A 1 -4.57 -27.41 0.57
N ASN A 2 -5.39 -27.55 -0.47
CA ASN A 2 -5.28 -28.64 -1.45
C ASN A 2 -4.21 -28.33 -2.53
N ALA A 3 -3.93 -29.28 -3.41
CA ALA A 3 -2.86 -29.14 -4.41
C ALA A 3 -3.09 -27.99 -5.41
N GLU A 4 -4.34 -27.75 -5.83
CA GLU A 4 -4.70 -26.68 -6.76
C GLU A 4 -4.68 -25.29 -6.09
N GLU A 5 -5.10 -25.20 -4.83
CA GLU A 5 -4.95 -24.02 -3.99
C GLU A 5 -3.47 -23.66 -3.79
N LYS A 6 -2.64 -24.66 -3.44
CA LYS A 6 -1.18 -24.49 -3.31
C LYS A 6 -0.55 -23.96 -4.59
N LYS A 7 -0.91 -24.55 -5.73
CA LYS A 7 -0.41 -24.13 -7.04
C LYS A 7 -0.79 -22.67 -7.34
N ARG A 8 -2.05 -22.28 -7.10
CA ARG A 8 -2.50 -20.88 -7.28
C ARG A 8 -1.79 -19.93 -6.33
N HIS A 9 -1.60 -20.32 -5.07
CA HIS A 9 -0.85 -19.53 -4.10
C HIS A 9 0.61 -19.29 -4.54
N PHE A 10 1.33 -20.32 -4.97
CA PHE A 10 2.71 -20.16 -5.45
C PHE A 10 2.83 -19.41 -6.76
N GLN A 11 1.86 -19.53 -7.67
CA GLN A 11 1.78 -18.70 -8.87
C GLN A 11 1.65 -17.22 -8.50
N GLU A 12 0.72 -16.89 -7.60
CA GLU A 12 0.50 -15.53 -7.13
C GLU A 12 1.72 -14.97 -6.37
N LEU A 13 2.30 -15.76 -5.48
CA LEU A 13 3.51 -15.39 -4.74
C LEU A 13 4.68 -15.10 -5.68
N THR A 14 4.83 -15.91 -6.73
CA THR A 14 5.86 -15.69 -7.76
C THR A 14 5.69 -14.34 -8.45
N LEU A 15 4.46 -13.98 -8.83
CA LEU A 15 4.18 -12.69 -9.48
C LEU A 15 4.53 -11.50 -8.57
N ASN A 16 4.15 -11.57 -7.29
CA ASN A 16 4.46 -10.51 -6.33
C ASN A 16 5.95 -10.37 -6.05
N LEU A 17 6.67 -11.49 -5.93
CA LEU A 17 8.12 -11.47 -5.72
C LEU A 17 8.87 -10.92 -6.93
N GLN A 18 8.45 -11.30 -8.15
CA GLN A 18 9.02 -10.79 -9.39
C GLN A 18 8.77 -9.29 -9.58
N HIS A 19 7.59 -8.80 -9.19
CA HIS A 19 7.28 -7.36 -9.20
C HIS A 19 8.28 -6.55 -8.36
N GLU A 20 8.72 -7.11 -7.23
CA GLU A 20 9.68 -6.50 -6.31
C GLU A 20 11.16 -6.81 -6.66
N GLY A 21 11.40 -7.40 -7.84
CA GLY A 21 12.74 -7.65 -8.38
C GLY A 21 13.41 -8.94 -7.88
N PHE A 22 12.71 -9.82 -7.19
CA PHE A 22 13.26 -11.09 -6.73
C PHE A 22 13.24 -12.15 -7.82
N VAL A 23 14.25 -13.03 -7.81
CA VAL A 23 14.29 -14.19 -8.70
C VAL A 23 13.65 -15.38 -7.99
N VAL A 24 12.63 -15.96 -8.61
CA VAL A 24 11.92 -17.13 -8.08
C VAL A 24 12.22 -18.35 -8.94
N LYS A 25 12.63 -19.45 -8.32
CA LYS A 25 12.92 -20.73 -8.99
C LYS A 25 11.72 -21.69 -8.85
N PRO A 26 11.65 -22.76 -9.67
CA PRO A 26 10.64 -23.80 -9.50
C PRO A 26 10.64 -24.40 -8.09
N GLU A 27 9.47 -24.89 -7.69
CA GLU A 27 9.24 -25.57 -6.42
C GLU A 27 10.21 -26.76 -6.23
N THR A 28 10.71 -26.94 -5.01
CA THR A 28 11.55 -28.07 -4.64
C THR A 28 10.73 -29.34 -4.43
N GLU A 29 11.39 -30.51 -4.37
CA GLU A 29 10.71 -31.78 -4.04
C GLU A 29 10.01 -31.74 -2.66
N ASP A 30 10.57 -30.98 -1.72
CA ASP A 30 9.98 -30.73 -0.38
C ASP A 30 8.80 -29.74 -0.41
N GLY A 31 8.43 -29.25 -1.59
CA GLY A 31 7.29 -28.40 -1.81
C GLY A 31 7.49 -26.94 -1.36
N LEU A 32 8.72 -26.44 -1.46
CA LEU A 32 9.10 -25.07 -1.07
C LEU A 32 9.48 -24.25 -2.30
N LEU A 33 9.24 -22.94 -2.26
CA LEU A 33 9.53 -22.05 -3.38
C LEU A 33 10.85 -21.28 -3.15
N PRO A 34 11.93 -21.55 -3.89
CA PRO A 34 13.20 -20.87 -3.68
C PRO A 34 13.18 -19.44 -4.21
N VAL A 35 13.60 -18.50 -3.36
CA VAL A 35 13.71 -17.07 -3.68
C VAL A 35 15.18 -16.65 -3.63
N GLY A 36 15.62 -15.90 -4.62
CA GLY A 36 16.99 -15.44 -4.78
C GLY A 36 17.10 -13.93 -4.99
N LEU A 37 18.28 -13.41 -4.67
CA LEU A 37 18.71 -12.02 -4.84
C LEU A 37 20.18 -12.04 -5.28
N ASP A 38 20.52 -11.23 -6.27
CA ASP A 38 21.88 -11.09 -6.82
C ASP A 38 22.52 -12.42 -7.25
N GLY A 39 21.70 -13.31 -7.84
CA GLY A 39 22.15 -14.63 -8.31
C GLY A 39 22.37 -15.67 -7.20
N GLN A 40 22.22 -15.30 -5.93
CA GLN A 40 22.33 -16.21 -4.78
C GLN A 40 20.96 -16.48 -4.15
N ARG A 41 20.83 -17.62 -3.45
CA ARG A 41 19.61 -17.92 -2.69
C ARG A 41 19.48 -16.95 -1.53
N LEU A 42 18.27 -16.50 -1.25
CA LEU A 42 17.93 -15.67 -0.10
C LEU A 42 17.11 -16.46 0.93
N CYS A 43 16.07 -17.17 0.48
CA CYS A 43 15.25 -18.01 1.35
C CYS A 43 14.44 -19.05 0.55
N LEU A 44 13.65 -19.84 1.27
CA LEU A 44 12.65 -20.78 0.76
C LEU A 44 11.29 -20.36 1.31
N ALA A 45 10.36 -19.96 0.46
CA ALA A 45 9.00 -19.60 0.86
C ALA A 45 8.13 -20.85 1.01
N LEU A 46 7.26 -20.82 2.01
CA LEU A 46 6.27 -21.85 2.31
C LEU A 46 4.90 -21.43 1.80
N ASP A 47 4.06 -22.41 1.56
CA ASP A 47 2.68 -22.25 1.11
C ASP A 47 1.74 -21.70 2.20
N SER A 48 2.24 -21.58 3.43
CA SER A 48 1.60 -20.92 4.58
C SER A 48 1.93 -19.43 4.70
N GLY A 49 2.75 -18.88 3.81
CA GLY A 49 3.25 -17.50 3.90
C GLY A 49 4.46 -17.32 4.82
N GLY A 50 4.96 -18.40 5.43
CA GLY A 50 6.24 -18.40 6.15
C GLY A 50 7.43 -18.50 5.20
N VAL A 51 8.64 -18.24 5.72
CA VAL A 51 9.89 -18.45 4.98
C VAL A 51 10.90 -19.21 5.84
N ARG A 52 11.74 -20.01 5.21
CA ARG A 52 12.93 -20.64 5.81
C ARG A 52 14.16 -20.01 5.19
N TYR A 53 15.12 -19.63 6.01
CA TYR A 53 16.37 -19.06 5.57
C TYR A 53 17.49 -19.50 6.51
N TRP A 54 18.72 -19.38 6.02
CA TRP A 54 19.92 -19.60 6.81
C TRP A 54 20.55 -18.26 7.17
N LYS A 55 21.23 -18.19 8.32
CA LYS A 55 21.83 -16.95 8.79
C LYS A 55 22.84 -16.38 7.77
N GLU A 56 23.53 -17.27 7.06
CA GLU A 56 24.49 -16.92 6.03
C GLU A 56 23.83 -16.27 4.80
N ASP A 57 22.56 -16.60 4.51
CA ASP A 57 21.83 -16.05 3.37
C ASP A 57 21.36 -14.59 3.63
N ALA A 58 21.38 -14.13 4.89
CA ALA A 58 21.06 -12.76 5.34
C ALA A 58 22.25 -12.12 6.08
N ALA A 59 23.46 -12.33 5.55
CA ALA A 59 24.71 -11.96 6.23
C ALA A 59 24.94 -10.45 6.38
N ASP A 60 24.35 -9.62 5.51
CA ASP A 60 24.51 -8.17 5.50
C ASP A 60 23.15 -7.45 5.59
N GLU A 61 23.19 -6.14 5.87
CA GLU A 61 22.00 -5.31 6.04
C GLU A 61 21.11 -5.25 4.77
N HIS A 62 21.72 -5.23 3.59
CA HIS A 62 20.99 -5.20 2.32
C HIS A 62 20.17 -6.48 2.12
N ARG A 63 20.80 -7.64 2.36
CA ARG A 63 20.16 -8.96 2.26
C ARG A 63 19.16 -9.20 3.38
N SER A 64 19.43 -8.72 4.60
CA SER A 64 18.48 -8.77 5.70
C SER A 64 17.21 -7.96 5.38
N ALA A 65 17.36 -6.73 4.90
CA ALA A 65 16.22 -5.90 4.50
C ALA A 65 15.44 -6.53 3.33
N ALA A 66 16.14 -7.17 2.39
CA ALA A 66 15.51 -7.91 1.31
C ALA A 66 14.72 -9.13 1.81
N LEU A 67 15.26 -9.86 2.79
CA LEU A 67 14.55 -10.97 3.43
C LEU A 67 13.29 -10.49 4.14
N ASP A 68 13.34 -9.36 4.85
CA ASP A 68 12.16 -8.75 5.48
C ASP A 68 11.07 -8.40 4.46
N ARG A 69 11.47 -7.89 3.28
CA ARG A 69 10.53 -7.67 2.17
C ARG A 69 9.90 -8.98 1.70
N VAL A 70 10.68 -10.04 1.49
CA VAL A 70 10.14 -11.36 1.09
C VAL A 70 9.18 -11.91 2.14
N ILE A 71 9.51 -11.78 3.44
CA ILE A 71 8.62 -12.18 4.55
C ILE A 71 7.29 -11.45 4.46
N SER A 72 7.34 -10.12 4.30
CA SER A 72 6.14 -9.28 4.19
C SER A 72 5.27 -9.67 3.00
N ILE A 73 5.89 -9.90 1.83
CA ILE A 73 5.22 -10.33 0.60
C ILE A 73 4.56 -11.69 0.81
N ALA A 74 5.31 -12.69 1.27
CA ALA A 74 4.80 -14.05 1.48
C ALA A 74 3.63 -14.08 2.47
N LYS A 75 3.74 -13.35 3.58
CA LYS A 75 2.67 -13.23 4.57
C LYS A 75 1.42 -12.57 3.97
N THR A 76 1.60 -11.47 3.24
CA THR A 76 0.47 -10.74 2.65
C THR A 76 -0.22 -11.57 1.57
N THR A 77 0.54 -12.27 0.72
CA THR A 77 -0.01 -13.18 -0.29
C THR A 77 -0.78 -14.33 0.33
N ALA A 78 -0.26 -14.97 1.38
CA ALA A 78 -0.99 -16.02 2.09
C ALA A 78 -2.28 -15.50 2.74
N GLU A 79 -2.25 -14.29 3.32
CA GLU A 79 -3.41 -13.65 3.92
C GLU A 79 -4.55 -13.51 2.90
N TYR A 80 -4.34 -12.83 1.78
CA TYR A 80 -5.45 -12.61 0.86
C TYR A 80 -5.85 -13.89 0.10
N MET A 81 -4.90 -14.77 -0.25
CA MET A 81 -5.24 -16.03 -0.93
C MET A 81 -6.14 -16.91 -0.06
N SER A 82 -5.83 -17.03 1.24
CA SER A 82 -6.67 -17.79 2.17
C SER A 82 -8.05 -17.15 2.37
N GLN A 83 -8.14 -15.82 2.44
CA GLN A 83 -9.42 -15.12 2.50
C GLN A 83 -10.25 -15.33 1.23
N MET A 84 -9.62 -15.29 0.06
CA MET A 84 -10.27 -15.54 -1.23
C MET A 84 -10.84 -16.94 -1.36
N GLU A 85 -10.10 -17.94 -0.88
CA GLU A 85 -10.52 -19.34 -0.90
C GLU A 85 -11.72 -19.58 0.01
N ALA A 86 -11.72 -18.98 1.20
CA ALA A 86 -12.82 -19.07 2.16
C ALA A 86 -14.03 -18.21 1.75
N ALA A 87 -13.83 -17.19 0.92
CA ALA A 87 -14.86 -16.24 0.57
C ALA A 87 -15.97 -16.84 -0.34
N PRO A 88 -17.24 -16.49 -0.08
CA PRO A 88 -18.33 -16.86 -0.96
C PRO A 88 -18.18 -16.18 -2.31
N ARG A 89 -18.75 -16.80 -3.35
CA ARG A 89 -18.85 -16.17 -4.67
C ARG A 89 -19.77 -14.96 -4.61
N LEU A 90 -19.33 -13.86 -5.20
CA LEU A 90 -20.15 -12.67 -5.39
C LEU A 90 -21.04 -12.88 -6.61
N THR A 91 -22.31 -13.17 -6.38
CA THR A 91 -23.31 -13.36 -7.44
C THR A 91 -24.19 -12.13 -7.55
N VAL A 92 -24.03 -11.38 -8.63
CA VAL A 92 -24.83 -10.20 -8.99
C VAL A 92 -25.19 -10.32 -10.46
N SER A 93 -26.41 -9.93 -10.85
CA SER A 93 -26.86 -9.96 -12.23
C SER A 93 -25.91 -9.18 -13.14
N GLY A 94 -25.41 -9.83 -14.20
CA GLY A 94 -24.47 -9.23 -15.16
C GLY A 94 -22.99 -9.34 -14.78
N LEU A 95 -22.65 -9.78 -13.56
CA LEU A 95 -21.27 -10.06 -13.18
C LEU A 95 -20.88 -11.48 -13.58
N THR A 96 -19.89 -11.61 -14.46
CA THR A 96 -19.40 -12.90 -14.98
C THR A 96 -17.95 -13.13 -14.59
N GLY A 97 -17.62 -14.31 -14.09
CA GLY A 97 -16.27 -14.64 -13.60
C GLY A 97 -16.26 -15.10 -12.14
N ASP A 98 -15.10 -15.54 -11.64
CA ASP A 98 -14.95 -15.99 -10.25
C ASP A 98 -14.64 -14.79 -9.33
N TYR A 99 -15.64 -13.95 -9.08
CA TYR A 99 -15.53 -12.87 -8.10
C TYR A 99 -15.82 -13.41 -6.69
N ARG A 100 -14.96 -13.07 -5.74
CA ARG A 100 -15.08 -13.48 -4.33
C ARG A 100 -15.37 -12.28 -3.45
N LEU A 101 -16.40 -12.39 -2.61
CA LEU A 101 -16.82 -11.35 -1.67
C LEU A 101 -15.95 -11.43 -0.41
N LEU A 102 -14.99 -10.51 -0.29
CA LEU A 102 -14.07 -10.47 0.85
C LEU A 102 -14.65 -9.69 2.04
N ALA A 103 -15.35 -8.59 1.77
CA ALA A 103 -16.06 -7.82 2.79
C ALA A 103 -17.24 -7.05 2.19
N ASP A 104 -18.25 -6.78 3.03
CA ASP A 104 -19.45 -6.02 2.68
C ASP A 104 -19.83 -5.15 3.89
N PHE A 105 -19.76 -3.83 3.75
CA PHE A 105 -20.09 -2.92 4.83
C PHE A 105 -20.56 -1.57 4.29
N ASN A 106 -21.64 -1.05 4.88
CA ASN A 106 -22.21 0.27 4.59
C ASN A 106 -22.41 0.55 3.09
N GLY A 107 -22.95 -0.45 2.37
CA GLY A 107 -23.20 -0.34 0.93
C GLY A 107 -21.95 -0.40 0.04
N ILE A 108 -20.78 -0.69 0.61
CA ILE A 108 -19.52 -0.92 -0.13
C ILE A 108 -19.13 -2.38 -0.02
N VAL A 109 -18.73 -2.96 -1.16
CA VAL A 109 -18.21 -4.32 -1.27
C VAL A 109 -16.72 -4.26 -1.58
N LEU A 110 -15.91 -5.06 -0.89
CA LEU A 110 -14.57 -5.45 -1.31
C LEU A 110 -14.63 -6.84 -1.92
N ALA A 111 -14.26 -6.93 -3.20
CA ALA A 111 -14.20 -8.16 -3.95
C ALA A 111 -12.78 -8.43 -4.44
N SER A 112 -12.52 -9.68 -4.78
CA SER A 112 -11.31 -10.11 -5.48
C SER A 112 -11.66 -10.96 -6.68
N HIS A 113 -10.76 -10.98 -7.66
CA HIS A 113 -10.92 -11.70 -8.91
C HIS A 113 -9.56 -12.23 -9.38
N PRO A 114 -9.38 -13.55 -9.48
CA PRO A 114 -8.16 -14.11 -10.05
C PRO A 114 -8.12 -13.85 -11.56
N THR A 115 -6.98 -13.36 -12.06
CA THR A 115 -6.72 -13.14 -13.48
C THR A 115 -5.48 -13.90 -13.92
N GLN A 116 -5.19 -13.92 -15.22
CA GLN A 116 -3.93 -14.50 -15.74
C GLN A 116 -2.67 -13.73 -15.32
N TYR A 117 -2.82 -12.50 -14.81
CA TYR A 117 -1.74 -11.62 -14.39
C TYR A 117 -1.64 -11.48 -12.87
N GLY A 118 -2.38 -12.29 -12.12
CA GLY A 118 -2.47 -12.25 -10.66
C GLY A 118 -3.86 -11.83 -10.16
N VAL A 119 -4.00 -11.63 -8.85
CA VAL A 119 -5.27 -11.24 -8.25
C VAL A 119 -5.54 -9.75 -8.44
N GLN A 120 -6.73 -9.43 -8.94
CA GLN A 120 -7.27 -8.07 -8.93
C GLN A 120 -8.22 -7.90 -7.74
N PHE A 121 -8.14 -6.77 -7.05
CA PHE A 121 -9.08 -6.38 -6.01
C PHE A 121 -9.96 -5.23 -6.50
N ILE A 122 -11.21 -5.23 -6.08
CA ILE A 122 -12.18 -4.24 -6.53
C ILE A 122 -13.01 -3.79 -5.34
N THR A 123 -13.25 -2.49 -5.23
CA THR A 123 -14.27 -1.96 -4.34
C THR A 123 -15.45 -1.46 -5.15
N TRP A 124 -16.67 -1.88 -4.85
CA TRP A 124 -17.89 -1.43 -5.54
C TRP A 124 -18.89 -0.85 -4.56
N GLU A 125 -19.70 0.09 -5.04
CA GLU A 125 -20.94 0.46 -4.37
C GLU A 125 -22.05 -0.53 -4.73
N ARG A 126 -22.81 -0.99 -3.75
CA ARG A 126 -24.08 -1.69 -4.00
C ARG A 126 -25.17 -0.69 -4.37
N THR A 127 -26.11 -1.13 -5.19
CA THR A 127 -27.37 -0.41 -5.39
C THR A 127 -28.19 -0.38 -4.09
N GLN A 128 -29.09 0.60 -3.94
CA GLN A 128 -29.92 0.74 -2.73
C GLN A 128 -30.78 -0.49 -2.42
N ASP A 129 -31.22 -1.21 -3.47
CA ASP A 129 -31.98 -2.45 -3.35
C ASP A 129 -31.08 -3.69 -3.11
N GLY A 130 -29.76 -3.51 -3.10
CA GLY A 130 -28.76 -4.55 -2.84
C GLY A 130 -28.57 -5.56 -3.97
N THR A 131 -29.27 -5.39 -5.10
CA THR A 131 -29.32 -6.38 -6.20
C THR A 131 -28.25 -6.18 -7.27
N GLY A 132 -27.56 -5.03 -7.26
CA GLY A 132 -26.61 -4.61 -8.29
C GLY A 132 -25.35 -3.97 -7.71
N LEU A 133 -24.39 -3.70 -8.60
CA LEU A 133 -23.13 -3.00 -8.32
C LEU A 133 -23.03 -1.77 -9.22
N ASN A 134 -22.54 -0.66 -8.66
CA ASN A 134 -22.38 0.64 -9.32
C ASN A 134 -20.88 0.97 -9.47
N GLN A 135 -20.49 2.22 -9.19
CA GLN A 135 -19.12 2.71 -9.37
C GLN A 135 -18.11 1.88 -8.57
N GLY A 136 -16.99 1.54 -9.22
CA GLY A 136 -15.95 0.75 -8.62
C GLY A 136 -14.54 1.29 -8.81
N ASN A 137 -13.69 1.04 -7.83
CA ASN A 137 -12.25 1.29 -7.90
C ASN A 137 -11.54 -0.05 -8.00
N TYR A 138 -10.60 -0.16 -8.94
CA TYR A 138 -9.89 -1.38 -9.28
C TYR A 138 -8.42 -1.27 -8.87
N TYR A 139 -7.88 -2.33 -8.29
CA TYR A 139 -6.53 -2.38 -7.75
C TYR A 139 -5.82 -3.62 -8.28
N GLY A 140 -4.72 -3.41 -8.99
CA GLY A 140 -3.95 -4.49 -9.60
C GLY A 140 -4.54 -4.98 -10.93
N PRO A 141 -4.04 -6.12 -11.46
CA PRO A 141 -3.21 -7.11 -10.75
C PRO A 141 -1.69 -6.84 -10.76
N LEU A 142 -1.19 -5.87 -11.54
CA LEU A 142 0.26 -5.70 -11.79
C LEU A 142 1.05 -4.90 -10.72
N GLY A 143 0.44 -4.52 -9.59
CA GLY A 143 1.09 -3.68 -8.56
C GLY A 143 1.50 -4.44 -7.29
N GLY A 144 1.73 -5.75 -7.41
CA GLY A 144 2.16 -6.61 -6.33
C GLY A 144 1.21 -6.62 -5.12
N THR A 145 1.76 -6.89 -3.93
CA THR A 145 1.01 -6.86 -2.66
C THR A 145 0.50 -5.47 -2.28
N GLY A 146 1.04 -4.41 -2.89
CA GLY A 146 0.58 -3.03 -2.71
C GLY A 146 -0.88 -2.84 -3.15
N CYS A 147 -1.33 -3.58 -4.16
CA CYS A 147 -2.72 -3.51 -4.63
C CYS A 147 -3.73 -3.97 -3.57
N TYR A 148 -3.41 -5.02 -2.82
CA TYR A 148 -4.28 -5.49 -1.73
C TYR A 148 -4.36 -4.47 -0.59
N THR A 149 -3.24 -3.86 -0.22
CA THR A 149 -3.20 -2.78 0.79
C THR A 149 -4.03 -1.57 0.33
N ALA A 150 -3.88 -1.16 -0.94
CA ALA A 150 -4.66 -0.06 -1.51
C ALA A 150 -6.16 -0.38 -1.54
N ALA A 151 -6.55 -1.62 -1.84
CA ALA A 151 -7.93 -2.06 -1.83
C ALA A 151 -8.54 -2.06 -0.41
N LYS A 152 -7.81 -2.56 0.60
CA LYS A 152 -8.23 -2.48 2.02
C LYS A 152 -8.45 -1.04 2.46
N ARG A 153 -7.53 -0.13 2.11
CA ARG A 153 -7.67 1.30 2.40
C ARG A 153 -8.88 1.91 1.67
N GLY A 154 -9.02 1.64 0.38
CA GLY A 154 -10.14 2.11 -0.43
C GLY A 154 -11.49 1.66 0.13
N PHE A 155 -11.59 0.39 0.54
CA PHE A 155 -12.78 -0.16 1.19
C PHE A 155 -13.07 0.55 2.51
N ALA A 156 -12.07 0.66 3.39
CA ALA A 156 -12.24 1.28 4.71
C ALA A 156 -12.70 2.75 4.62
N THR A 157 -12.17 3.51 3.67
CA THR A 157 -12.58 4.91 3.45
C THR A 157 -13.96 5.01 2.82
N ARG A 158 -14.23 4.27 1.73
CA ARG A 158 -15.51 4.37 1.02
C ARG A 158 -16.68 3.89 1.88
N SER A 159 -16.45 2.89 2.71
CA SER A 159 -17.45 2.34 3.63
C SER A 159 -17.63 3.18 4.90
N GLY A 160 -16.77 4.17 5.14
CA GLY A 160 -16.81 5.01 6.34
C GLY A 160 -16.29 4.31 7.60
N LEU A 161 -15.64 3.15 7.50
CA LEU A 161 -14.93 2.52 8.63
C LEU A 161 -13.78 3.39 9.15
N VAL A 162 -13.19 4.18 8.25
CA VAL A 162 -12.16 5.17 8.58
C VAL A 162 -12.65 6.53 8.08
N PRO A 163 -12.62 7.59 8.94
CA PRO A 163 -13.01 8.92 8.51
C PRO A 163 -12.12 9.40 7.36
N ARG A 164 -12.67 10.16 6.41
CA ARG A 164 -11.89 10.63 5.25
C ARG A 164 -10.65 11.45 5.65
N SER A 165 -10.67 12.10 6.81
CA SER A 165 -9.52 12.80 7.38
C SER A 165 -8.33 11.88 7.70
N ALA A 166 -8.55 10.57 7.92
CA ALA A 166 -7.49 9.58 8.18
C ALA A 166 -6.92 8.93 6.89
N LEU A 167 -7.21 9.49 5.70
CA LEU A 167 -6.59 9.10 4.43
C LEU A 167 -5.12 9.52 4.33
N PHE A 168 -4.76 10.59 5.01
CA PHE A 168 -3.42 11.13 5.08
C PHE A 168 -2.79 10.72 6.41
N THR A 169 -1.49 10.43 6.37
CA THR A 169 -0.70 10.34 7.62
C THR A 169 -0.71 11.69 8.32
N LEU A 170 -0.45 11.70 9.63
CA LEU A 170 -0.32 12.97 10.37
C LEU A 170 0.75 13.87 9.74
N GLU A 171 1.84 13.30 9.24
CA GLU A 171 2.91 14.04 8.54
C GLU A 171 2.42 14.66 7.24
N GLN A 172 1.65 13.93 6.43
CA GLN A 172 1.05 14.47 5.21
C GLN A 172 0.03 15.58 5.53
N LEU A 173 -0.77 15.44 6.58
CA LEU A 173 -1.68 16.50 7.01
C LEU A 173 -0.92 17.73 7.50
N THR A 174 0.18 17.54 8.23
CA THR A 174 1.07 18.64 8.64
C THR A 174 1.62 19.39 7.44
N GLU A 175 2.08 18.71 6.38
CA GLU A 175 2.57 19.39 5.17
C GLU A 175 1.47 20.09 4.38
N VAL A 176 0.29 19.46 4.25
CA VAL A 176 -0.87 20.10 3.62
C VAL A 176 -1.26 21.37 4.38
N TYR A 177 -1.27 21.32 5.71
CA TYR A 177 -1.52 22.48 6.56
C TYR A 177 -0.49 23.59 6.34
N ARG A 178 0.81 23.26 6.30
CA ARG A 178 1.88 24.22 5.98
C ARG A 178 1.66 24.91 4.64
N CYS A 179 1.40 24.14 3.58
CA CYS A 179 1.16 24.71 2.24
C CYS A 179 -0.11 25.58 2.17
N ILE A 180 -1.15 25.24 2.94
CA ILE A 180 -2.35 26.07 3.05
C ILE A 180 -2.01 27.42 3.68
N HIS A 181 -1.28 27.43 4.80
CA HIS A 181 -0.86 28.66 5.46
C HIS A 181 0.08 29.51 4.60
N GLU A 182 1.06 28.89 3.94
CA GLU A 182 1.92 29.60 2.98
C GLU A 182 1.12 30.26 1.85
N THR A 183 0.04 29.63 1.41
CA THR A 183 -0.86 30.19 0.38
C THR A 183 -1.73 31.32 0.94
N LEU A 184 -2.26 31.18 2.15
CA LEU A 184 -3.11 32.18 2.81
C LEU A 184 -2.33 33.43 3.24
N GLU A 185 -1.06 33.27 3.62
CA GLU A 185 -0.14 34.35 4.00
C GLU A 185 0.55 35.01 2.79
N SER A 186 0.38 34.43 1.60
CA SER A 186 0.96 34.95 0.37
C SER A 186 0.35 36.28 -0.05
N GLU A 187 1.16 37.16 -0.65
CA GLU A 187 0.68 38.42 -1.26
C GLU A 187 -0.10 38.19 -2.58
N TYR A 188 -0.13 36.95 -3.09
CA TYR A 188 -0.87 36.64 -4.32
C TYR A 188 -2.39 36.64 -4.08
N PRO A 189 -3.17 37.41 -4.85
CA PRO A 189 -4.61 37.47 -4.65
C PRO A 189 -5.26 36.13 -5.00
N ILE A 190 -6.16 35.66 -4.12
CA ILE A 190 -7.01 34.49 -4.30
C ILE A 190 -8.48 34.89 -4.26
N SER A 191 -9.37 34.08 -4.82
CA SER A 191 -10.81 34.34 -4.73
C SER A 191 -11.35 34.06 -3.33
N ASP A 192 -12.40 34.78 -2.91
CA ASP A 192 -13.05 34.57 -1.61
C ASP A 192 -13.52 33.11 -1.41
N GLU A 193 -13.96 32.45 -2.48
CA GLU A 193 -14.37 31.04 -2.44
C GLU A 193 -13.18 30.13 -2.14
N ARG A 194 -12.02 30.40 -2.77
CA ARG A 194 -10.80 29.65 -2.52
C ARG A 194 -10.28 29.91 -1.11
N GLN A 195 -10.31 31.16 -0.64
CA GLN A 195 -9.89 31.51 0.71
C GLN A 195 -10.71 30.75 1.76
N ARG A 196 -12.06 30.81 1.68
CA ARG A 196 -12.94 30.08 2.61
C ARG A 196 -12.72 28.57 2.59
N CYS A 197 -12.46 28.02 1.40
CA CYS A 197 -12.15 26.60 1.25
C CYS A 197 -10.83 26.22 1.96
N LEU A 198 -9.79 27.03 1.79
CA LEU A 198 -8.49 26.83 2.42
C LEU A 198 -8.56 26.99 3.94
N GLU A 199 -9.20 28.04 4.44
CA GLU A 199 -9.44 28.28 5.88
C GLU A 199 -10.20 27.11 6.51
N SER A 200 -11.32 26.68 5.91
CA SER A 200 -12.08 25.53 6.41
C SER A 200 -11.29 24.21 6.36
N THR A 201 -10.40 24.06 5.38
CA THR A 201 -9.53 22.87 5.30
C THR A 201 -8.46 22.90 6.40
N ALA A 202 -7.86 24.06 6.68
CA ALA A 202 -6.91 24.22 7.78
C ALA A 202 -7.56 23.91 9.14
N GLU A 203 -8.75 24.46 9.41
CA GLU A 203 -9.51 24.20 10.65
C GLU A 203 -9.81 22.70 10.84
N GLN A 204 -10.18 22.00 9.77
CA GLN A 204 -10.41 20.56 9.82
C GLN A 204 -9.13 19.78 10.17
N ILE A 205 -7.98 20.23 9.66
CA ILE A 205 -6.69 19.61 9.95
C ILE A 205 -6.28 19.86 11.41
N GLU A 206 -6.44 21.10 11.92
CA GLU A 206 -6.19 21.46 13.32
C GLU A 206 -6.98 20.58 14.30
N GLN A 207 -8.25 20.31 13.99
CA GLN A 207 -9.10 19.46 14.83
C GLN A 207 -8.71 17.97 14.79
N CYS A 208 -8.10 17.52 13.70
CA CYS A 208 -7.79 16.10 13.47
C CYS A 208 -6.35 15.71 13.83
N VAL A 209 -5.41 16.65 13.86
CA VAL A 209 -3.98 16.38 14.09
C VAL A 209 -3.57 16.81 15.51
N PRO A 210 -3.25 15.87 16.41
CA PRO A 210 -2.76 16.22 17.74
C PRO A 210 -1.37 16.85 17.65
N GLU A 211 -1.13 17.88 18.48
CA GLU A 211 0.15 18.58 18.60
C GLU A 211 0.62 19.16 17.25
N LEU A 212 -0.31 19.67 16.43
CA LEU A 212 -0.03 20.16 15.08
C LEU A 212 1.10 21.21 15.04
N ASP A 213 1.10 22.17 15.97
CA ASP A 213 2.15 23.21 16.07
C ASP A 213 3.55 22.62 16.27
N GLU A 214 3.67 21.60 17.12
CA GLU A 214 4.94 20.92 17.36
C GLU A 214 5.39 20.14 16.11
N ARG A 215 4.45 19.52 15.41
CA ARG A 215 4.72 18.79 14.15
C ARG A 215 5.17 19.74 13.03
N VAL A 216 4.52 20.89 12.89
CA VAL A 216 4.93 21.94 11.93
C VAL A 216 6.34 22.42 12.26
N THR A 217 6.60 22.70 13.53
CA THR A 217 7.93 23.12 14.00
C THR A 217 8.99 22.07 13.68
N LEU A 218 8.71 20.80 13.96
CA LEU A 218 9.63 19.69 13.68
C LEU A 218 9.87 19.52 12.17
N SER A 219 8.84 19.71 11.35
CA SER A 219 8.97 19.63 9.89
C SER A 219 9.87 20.73 9.33
N ASN A 220 9.65 21.98 9.75
CA ASN A 220 10.51 23.12 9.41
C ASN A 220 11.98 22.85 9.81
N GLN A 221 12.22 22.29 11.00
CA GLN A 221 13.56 21.94 11.45
C GLN A 221 14.23 20.83 10.61
N LYS A 222 13.46 19.84 10.14
CA LYS A 222 13.97 18.80 9.24
C LYS A 222 14.44 19.41 7.92
N GLU A 223 13.66 20.34 7.36
CA GLU A 223 13.98 21.02 6.11
C GLU A 223 15.23 21.90 6.23
N VAL A 224 15.37 22.66 7.32
CA VAL A 224 16.59 23.46 7.61
C VAL A 224 17.83 22.56 7.75
N LYS A 225 17.69 21.39 8.38
CA LYS A 225 18.81 20.43 8.50
C LYS A 225 19.22 19.85 7.15
N LEU A 226 18.26 19.51 6.29
CA LEU A 226 18.54 19.00 4.94
C LEU A 226 19.27 20.05 4.08
N THR A 227 18.76 21.28 4.04
CA THR A 227 19.36 22.37 3.25
C THR A 227 20.76 22.78 3.73
N SER A 228 21.02 22.64 5.04
CA SER A 228 22.34 22.88 5.63
C SER A 228 23.38 21.79 5.28
N MET A 229 22.93 20.55 5.03
CA MET A 229 23.80 19.44 4.63
C MET A 229 24.12 19.46 3.12
N GLU A 230 23.27 20.07 2.30
CA GLU A 230 23.47 20.23 0.85
C GLU A 230 24.39 21.40 0.47
N SER A 231 24.86 22.19 1.44
CA SER A 231 25.76 23.33 1.22
C SER A 231 27.18 23.06 1.77
N PRO A 232 28.08 22.34 1.07
CA PRO A 232 29.49 22.36 1.44
C PRO A 232 30.07 23.75 1.17
N GLN A 233 30.66 24.38 2.18
CA GLN A 233 31.35 25.66 2.07
C GLN A 233 32.30 25.67 0.85
N GLU A 234 31.95 26.45 -0.18
CA GLU A 234 32.88 26.81 -1.24
C GLU A 234 34.07 27.55 -0.61
N GLY A 235 35.23 26.90 -0.70
CA GLY A 235 36.48 27.36 -0.15
C GLY A 235 36.86 28.74 -0.66
N ARG A 236 37.18 29.64 0.29
CA ARG A 236 37.97 30.85 0.01
C ARG A 236 39.31 30.45 -0.60
N MET A 237 39.43 30.50 -1.93
CA MET A 237 40.73 30.67 -2.57
C MET A 237 41.20 32.11 -2.31
N GLN A 238 42.21 32.26 -1.45
CA GLN A 238 43.01 33.47 -1.38
C GLN A 238 43.97 33.48 -2.57
N PHE A 239 43.82 34.45 -3.46
CA PHE A 239 44.87 34.79 -4.43
C PHE A 239 45.88 35.70 -3.73
N SER A 240 47.14 35.25 -3.70
CA SER A 240 48.32 36.09 -3.44
C SER A 240 48.79 36.74 -4.73
#